data_AF-A0A1F8T350-F1
#
_entry.id   AF-A0A1F8T350-F1
#
_cell.length_a   1.000
_cell.length_b   1.000
_cell.length_c   1.000
_cell.angle_alpha   90.00
_cell.angle_beta   90.00
_cell.angle_gamma   90.00
#
_symmetry.space_group_name_H-M   'P 1'
#
loop_
_entity.id
_entity.type
_entity.pdbx_description
1 polymer ?
#
loop_
_entity_poly.entity_id
_entity_poly.type
_entity_poly.pdbx_seq_one_letter_code
_entity_poly.pdbx_strand_id
1 'polypeptide(L)'
;MATTTKNQAFNLKYKQCDYLLTWLEAFLNDRKAQGFAPGTMRFYKIRLSKFADFCASKLITQITQITTSDLREYMLRMEEAGHNPGGRHQGYRVIKTFLYW
;
A
#
# COMPACT_ATOMS: atom_id res chain seq x y z
N MET A 1 38.32 -4.08 -17.05
CA MET A 1 36.93 -4.21 -17.57
C MET A 1 36.43 -5.61 -17.25
N ALA A 2 35.63 -5.78 -16.18
CA ALA A 2 34.73 -6.92 -15.94
C ALA A 2 34.15 -6.86 -14.49
N THR A 3 33.26 -5.90 -14.20
CA THR A 3 32.51 -5.89 -12.92
C THR A 3 31.02 -5.55 -13.08
N THR A 4 30.53 -5.32 -14.30
CA THR A 4 29.16 -4.80 -14.52
C THR A 4 28.07 -5.89 -14.54
N THR A 5 28.41 -7.14 -14.86
CA THR A 5 27.40 -8.17 -15.22
C THR A 5 26.64 -8.76 -14.02
N LYS A 6 27.29 -8.94 -12.86
CA LYS A 6 26.62 -9.52 -11.67
C LYS A 6 25.63 -8.54 -11.02
N ASN A 7 25.90 -7.24 -11.12
CA ASN A 7 25.09 -6.22 -10.46
C ASN A 7 23.75 -5.98 -11.18
N GLN A 8 23.71 -6.12 -12.51
CA GLN A 8 22.46 -6.03 -13.28
C GLN A 8 21.52 -7.22 -13.01
N ALA A 9 22.05 -8.44 -12.90
CA ALA A 9 21.25 -9.64 -12.58
C ALA A 9 20.64 -9.58 -11.18
N PHE A 10 21.35 -8.97 -10.21
CA PHE A 10 20.83 -8.73 -8.87
C PHE A 10 19.63 -7.77 -8.92
N ASN A 11 19.75 -6.65 -9.63
CA ASN A 11 18.69 -5.64 -9.78
C ASN A 11 17.43 -6.14 -10.51
N LEU A 12 17.55 -7.11 -11.41
CA LEU A 12 16.41 -7.71 -12.11
C LEU A 12 15.56 -8.62 -11.20
N LYS A 13 16.17 -9.28 -10.20
CA LYS A 13 15.50 -10.25 -9.33
C LYS A 13 14.57 -9.59 -8.29
N TYR A 14 14.91 -8.38 -7.84
CA TYR A 14 14.10 -7.63 -6.86
C TYR A 14 12.95 -6.83 -7.51
N LYS A 15 12.99 -6.58 -8.82
CA LYS A 15 11.99 -5.74 -9.50
C LYS A 15 10.58 -6.34 -9.50
N GLN A 16 10.46 -7.66 -9.41
CA GLN A 16 9.19 -8.38 -9.34
C GLN A 16 8.57 -8.38 -7.93
N CYS A 17 9.37 -8.15 -6.87
CA CYS A 17 8.94 -8.30 -5.48
C CYS A 17 8.21 -7.07 -4.92
N ASP A 18 8.11 -5.97 -5.68
CA ASP A 18 7.60 -4.69 -5.17
C ASP A 18 6.17 -4.37 -5.61
N TYR A 19 5.46 -5.29 -6.28
CA TYR A 19 4.12 -5.01 -6.79
C TYR A 19 3.13 -4.74 -5.64
N LEU A 20 2.47 -3.58 -5.67
CA LEU A 20 1.66 -3.07 -4.56
C LEU A 20 0.57 -4.06 -4.13
N LEU A 21 -0.14 -4.68 -5.08
CA LEU A 21 -1.22 -5.61 -4.74
C LEU A 21 -0.70 -6.86 -4.03
N THR A 22 0.49 -7.34 -4.40
CA THR A 22 1.14 -8.46 -3.73
C THR A 22 1.48 -8.12 -2.28
N TRP A 23 1.96 -6.90 -2.01
CA TRP A 23 2.22 -6.42 -0.65
C TRP A 23 0.94 -6.26 0.17
N LEU A 24 -0.14 -5.73 -0.43
CA LEU A 24 -1.43 -5.61 0.25
C LEU A 24 -2.01 -6.97 0.65
N GLU A 25 -1.90 -7.97 -0.23
CA GLU A 25 -2.31 -9.34 0.06
C GLU A 25 -1.46 -9.95 1.18
N ALA A 26 -0.14 -9.79 1.10
CA ALA A 26 0.79 -10.30 2.11
C ALA A 26 0.51 -9.69 3.50
N PHE A 27 0.28 -8.38 3.57
CA PHE A 27 -0.14 -7.69 4.80
C PHE A 27 -1.45 -8.26 5.35
N LEU A 28 -2.47 -8.44 4.51
CA LEU A 28 -3.76 -8.99 4.96
C LEU A 28 -3.63 -10.44 5.45
N ASN A 29 -2.77 -11.24 4.82
CA ASN A 29 -2.48 -12.60 5.26
C ASN A 29 -1.76 -12.63 6.61
N ASP A 30 -0.79 -11.73 6.83
CA ASP A 30 -0.12 -11.56 8.13
C ASP A 30 -1.11 -11.21 9.26
N ARG A 31 -2.00 -10.24 9.04
CA ARG A 31 -3.05 -9.88 10.03
C ARG A 31 -3.99 -11.03 10.32
N LYS A 32 -4.33 -11.82 9.30
CA LYS A 32 -5.15 -13.03 9.46
C LYS A 32 -4.41 -14.09 10.29
N ALA A 33 -3.12 -14.32 10.02
CA ALA A 33 -2.31 -15.28 10.76
C ALA A 33 -2.14 -14.88 12.24
N GLN A 34 -2.10 -13.59 12.54
CA GLN A 34 -2.09 -13.04 13.91
C GLN A 34 -3.45 -13.13 14.63
N GLY A 35 -4.49 -13.66 13.98
CA GLY A 35 -5.80 -13.84 14.62
C GLY A 35 -6.62 -12.56 14.77
N PHE A 36 -6.40 -11.56 13.91
CA PHE A 36 -7.20 -10.33 13.94
C PHE A 36 -8.70 -10.62 13.74
N ALA A 37 -9.54 -9.93 14.51
CA ALA A 37 -10.99 -10.12 14.47
C ALA A 37 -11.57 -9.92 13.06
N PRO A 38 -12.66 -10.64 12.68
CA PRO A 38 -13.25 -10.53 11.34
C PRO A 38 -13.67 -9.11 10.96
N GLY A 39 -14.20 -8.34 11.92
CA GLY A 39 -14.56 -6.93 11.72
C GLY A 39 -13.35 -6.06 11.36
N THR A 40 -12.22 -6.27 12.02
CA THR A 40 -10.96 -5.58 11.72
C THR A 40 -10.42 -5.96 10.35
N MET A 41 -10.46 -7.25 9.99
CA MET A 41 -10.07 -7.71 8.66
C MET A 41 -10.93 -7.11 7.56
N ARG A 42 -12.26 -7.06 7.76
CA ARG A 42 -13.18 -6.39 6.83
C ARG A 42 -12.84 -4.90 6.71
N PHE A 43 -12.55 -4.25 7.83
CA PHE A 43 -12.18 -2.84 7.84
C PHE A 43 -10.89 -2.57 7.05
N TYR A 44 -9.84 -3.36 7.26
CA TYR A 44 -8.59 -3.25 6.51
C TYR A 44 -8.80 -3.47 5.01
N LYS A 45 -9.52 -4.53 4.62
CA LYS A 45 -9.82 -4.80 3.20
C LYS A 45 -10.51 -3.62 2.52
N ILE A 46 -11.54 -3.05 3.13
CA ILE A 46 -12.27 -1.91 2.56
C ILE A 46 -11.35 -0.69 2.38
N ARG A 47 -10.53 -0.37 3.39
CA ARG A 47 -9.64 0.79 3.35
C ARG A 47 -8.50 0.62 2.36
N LEU A 48 -7.86 -0.56 2.36
CA LEU A 48 -6.75 -0.86 1.46
C LEU A 48 -7.21 -0.97 0.00
N SER A 49 -8.41 -1.50 -0.28
CA SER A 49 -8.98 -1.49 -1.63
C SER A 49 -9.12 -0.07 -2.17
N LYS A 50 -9.68 0.85 -1.37
CA LYS A 50 -9.81 2.26 -1.79
C LYS A 50 -8.45 2.93 -2.03
N PHE A 51 -7.43 2.56 -1.26
CA PHE A 51 -6.07 3.05 -1.48
C PHE A 51 -5.45 2.46 -2.74
N ALA A 52 -5.65 1.17 -3.01
CA ALA A 52 -5.23 0.52 -4.25
C ALA A 52 -5.87 1.18 -5.49
N ASP A 53 -7.17 1.49 -5.43
CA ASP A 53 -7.88 2.20 -6.50
C ASP A 53 -7.27 3.60 -6.75
N PHE A 54 -6.88 4.29 -5.67
CA PHE A 54 -6.17 5.56 -5.77
C PHE A 54 -4.80 5.40 -6.43
N CYS A 55 -3.97 4.46 -5.99
CA CYS A 55 -2.68 4.18 -6.58
C CYS A 55 -2.80 3.81 -8.06
N ALA A 56 -3.77 2.96 -8.42
CA ALA A 56 -4.05 2.59 -9.80
C ALA A 56 -4.40 3.81 -10.67
N SER A 57 -5.22 4.74 -10.16
CA SER A 57 -5.55 5.98 -10.89
C SER A 57 -4.35 6.90 -11.12
N LYS A 58 -3.26 6.73 -10.37
CA LYS A 58 -1.98 7.45 -10.53
C LYS A 58 -0.90 6.62 -11.23
N LEU A 59 -1.23 5.44 -11.76
CA LEU A 59 -0.27 4.49 -12.35
C LEU A 59 0.84 4.05 -11.37
N ILE A 60 0.54 4.08 -10.07
CA ILE A 60 1.42 3.58 -9.00
C ILE A 60 1.16 2.07 -8.88
N THR A 61 2.08 1.27 -9.41
CA THR A 61 2.00 -0.20 -9.41
C THR A 61 2.97 -0.84 -8.43
N GLN A 62 4.02 -0.12 -8.04
CA GLN A 62 5.05 -0.61 -7.12
C GLN A 62 4.98 0.14 -5.78
N ILE A 63 5.22 -0.58 -4.67
CA ILE A 63 5.23 0.01 -3.33
C ILE A 63 6.28 1.13 -3.20
N THR A 64 7.41 0.98 -3.88
CA THR A 64 8.53 1.93 -3.90
C THR A 64 8.23 3.24 -4.64
N GLN A 65 7.14 3.32 -5.40
CA GLN A 65 6.69 4.55 -6.06
C GLN A 65 5.86 5.44 -5.12
N ILE A 66 5.38 4.92 -3.98
CA ILE A 66 4.54 5.69 -3.06
C ILE A 66 5.38 6.76 -2.38
N THR A 67 4.99 8.02 -2.57
CA THR A 67 5.62 9.18 -1.95
C THR A 67 4.76 9.76 -0.82
N THR A 68 5.36 10.65 -0.01
CA THR A 68 4.57 11.40 0.98
C THR A 68 3.55 12.34 0.34
N SER A 69 3.76 12.79 -0.90
CA SER A 69 2.80 13.60 -1.65
C SER A 69 1.57 12.77 -2.02
N ASP A 70 1.76 11.52 -2.47
CA ASP A 70 0.65 10.60 -2.78
C ASP A 70 -0.22 10.33 -1.55
N LEU A 71 0.40 10.21 -0.37
CA LEU A 71 -0.35 10.05 0.88
C LEU A 71 -1.20 11.28 1.20
N ARG A 72 -0.65 12.50 1.03
CA ARG A 72 -1.42 13.74 1.27
C ARG A 72 -2.55 13.90 0.27
N GLU A 73 -2.30 13.61 -1.01
CA GLU A 73 -3.32 13.65 -2.05
C GLU A 73 -4.43 12.62 -1.82
N TYR A 74 -4.11 11.41 -1.36
CA TYR A 74 -5.13 10.43 -0.98
C TYR A 74 -6.04 10.96 0.14
N MET A 75 -5.47 11.66 1.13
CA MET A 75 -6.24 12.28 2.20
C MET A 75 -7.18 13.37 1.70
N LEU A 76 -6.73 14.18 0.74
CA LEU A 76 -7.55 15.20 0.07
C LEU A 76 -8.66 14.56 -0.77
N ARG A 77 -8.36 13.50 -1.53
CA ARG A 77 -9.37 12.75 -2.28
C ARG A 77 -10.45 12.17 -1.38
N MET A 78 -10.10 11.70 -0.18
CA MET A 78 -11.11 11.24 0.77
C MET A 78 -12.00 12.38 1.26
N GLU A 79 -11.45 13.57 1.47
CA GLU A 79 -12.22 14.76 1.81
C GLU A 79 -13.20 15.15 0.69
N GLU A 80 -12.72 15.20 -0.55
CA GLU A 80 -13.53 15.46 -1.74
C GLU A 80 -14.64 14.41 -1.92
N ALA A 81 -14.38 13.16 -1.54
CA ALA A 81 -15.37 12.08 -1.53
C ALA A 81 -16.35 12.14 -0.35
N GLY A 82 -16.33 13.20 0.47
CA GLY A 82 -17.28 13.44 1.55
C GLY A 82 -16.93 12.73 2.87
N HIS A 83 -15.72 12.20 3.05
CA HIS A 83 -15.33 11.59 4.32
C HIS A 83 -15.15 12.67 5.41
N ASN A 84 -15.81 12.45 6.55
CA ASN A 84 -15.60 13.24 7.76
C ASN A 84 -14.18 13.06 8.33
N PRO A 85 -13.70 13.97 9.21
CA PRO A 85 -12.34 13.92 9.75
C PRO A 85 -11.97 12.57 10.40
N GLY A 86 -12.91 11.94 11.11
CA GLY A 86 -12.69 10.63 11.73
C GLY A 86 -12.50 9.51 10.71
N GLY A 87 -13.31 9.49 9.65
CA GLY A 87 -13.19 8.53 8.54
C GLY A 87 -11.89 8.71 7.78
N ARG A 88 -11.44 9.96 7.60
CA ARG A 88 -10.13 10.27 7.03
C ARG A 88 -8.99 9.75 7.91
N HIS A 89 -9.02 10.08 9.19
CA HIS A 89 -8.01 9.67 10.15
C HIS A 89 -7.87 8.14 10.22
N GLN A 90 -8.99 7.41 10.25
CA GLN A 90 -8.94 5.95 10.24
C GLN A 90 -8.38 5.38 8.93
N GLY A 91 -8.72 5.97 7.77
CA GLY A 91 -8.13 5.60 6.48
C GLY A 91 -6.61 5.75 6.50
N TYR A 92 -6.12 6.91 6.96
CA TYR A 92 -4.69 7.16 7.12
C TYR A 92 -4.01 6.13 8.04
N ARG A 93 -4.62 5.81 9.20
CA ARG A 93 -4.04 4.84 10.15
C ARG A 93 -3.87 3.45 9.54
N VAL A 94 -4.81 3.00 8.71
CA VAL A 94 -4.67 1.72 8.01
C VAL A 94 -3.48 1.75 7.05
N ILE A 95 -3.37 2.81 6.23
CA ILE A 95 -2.26 2.95 5.28
C ILE A 95 -0.92 3.06 6.01
N LYS A 96 -0.85 3.84 7.09
CA LYS A 96 0.34 3.92 7.93
C LYS A 96 0.71 2.55 8.49
N THR A 97 -0.25 1.79 9.00
CA THR A 97 0.02 0.45 9.55
C THR A 97 0.53 -0.51 8.47
N PHE A 98 0.02 -0.40 7.24
CA PHE A 98 0.49 -1.17 6.10
C PHE A 98 1.92 -0.80 5.68
N LEU A 99 2.24 0.49 5.53
CA LEU A 99 3.56 0.94 5.07
C LEU A 99 4.69 0.78 6.10
N TYR A 100 4.34 0.58 7.37
CA TYR A 100 5.29 0.32 8.47
C TYR A 100 5.43 -1.16 8.81
N TRP A 101 4.61 -2.03 8.21
CA TRP A 101 4.74 -3.48 8.29
C TRP A 101 5.81 -3.95 7.30
#